data_AF-A0A1C5UDT3-F1
#
_entry.id   AF-A0A1C5UDT3-F1
#
_cell.length_a   1.000
_cell.length_b   1.000
_cell.length_c   1.000
_cell.angle_alpha   90.00
_cell.angle_beta   90.00
_cell.angle_gamma   90.00
#
_symmetry.space_group_name_H-M   'P 1'
#
loop_
_entity.id
_entity.type
_entity.pdbx_description
1 polymer ?
#
loop_
_entity_poly.entity_id
_entity_poly.type
_entity_poly.pdbx_seq_one_letter_code
_entity_poly.pdbx_strand_id
1 'polypeptide(L)'
;MSDICGSQAAARSMQQLAREFSACRDMLVALGNENRQLIFVALLEYPGGVRVGDLAKLARLSHPATSHHLKVLQDAGLVDHYQQGTKNFYHASARLDRWAQLARVSTHAEQFVRLVQELDARAEAGKHACSESGSGPSPATDSRAEANPSPAAGPSTATRSAAKSPTSATFAATGSSSAGSSSTAGLSTAGPSPAAGSSPSPHSAISRKEPA
;
A
#
# COMPACT_ATOMS: atom_id res chain seq x y z
N MET A 1 11.70 -12.42 34.24
CA MET A 1 11.84 -13.37 33.10
C MET A 1 10.79 -13.13 32.01
N SER A 2 9.58 -12.70 32.37
CA SER A 2 8.46 -12.45 31.44
C SER A 2 8.71 -11.31 30.43
N ASP A 3 9.34 -10.21 30.85
CA ASP A 3 9.52 -9.01 29.99
C ASP A 3 10.58 -9.18 28.89
N ILE A 4 11.60 -10.01 29.15
CA ILE A 4 12.64 -10.36 28.17
C ILE A 4 12.05 -11.23 27.06
N CYS A 5 11.08 -12.09 27.39
CA CYS A 5 10.41 -12.93 26.40
C CYS A 5 9.49 -12.12 25.47
N GLY A 6 8.73 -11.16 26.03
CA GLY A 6 7.85 -10.29 25.26
C GLY A 6 8.61 -9.37 24.28
N SER A 7 9.66 -8.72 24.76
CA SER A 7 10.53 -7.88 23.92
C SER A 7 11.21 -8.67 22.80
N GLN A 8 11.65 -9.91 23.08
CA GLN A 8 12.25 -10.78 22.07
C GLN A 8 11.24 -11.26 21.01
N ALA A 9 9.99 -11.53 21.41
CA ALA A 9 8.92 -11.91 20.48
C ALA A 9 8.57 -10.77 19.51
N ALA A 10 8.48 -9.53 20.00
CA ALA A 10 8.27 -8.35 19.17
C ALA A 10 9.40 -8.15 18.15
N ALA A 11 10.67 -8.28 18.60
CA ALA A 11 11.83 -8.14 17.72
C ALA A 11 11.85 -9.19 16.60
N ARG A 12 11.55 -10.47 16.91
CA ARG A 12 11.46 -11.54 15.90
C ARG A 12 10.35 -11.28 14.88
N SER A 13 9.19 -10.83 15.35
CA SER A 13 8.04 -10.50 14.50
C SER A 13 8.39 -9.36 13.54
N MET A 14 9.05 -8.31 14.02
CA MET A 14 9.49 -7.19 13.19
C MET A 14 10.54 -7.60 12.13
N GLN A 15 11.48 -8.49 12.48
CA GLN A 15 12.43 -9.05 11.51
C GLN A 15 11.74 -9.91 10.44
N GLN A 16 10.73 -10.69 10.83
CA GLN A 16 9.93 -11.48 9.89
C GLN A 16 9.19 -10.57 8.91
N LEU A 17 8.55 -9.51 9.42
CA LEU A 17 7.84 -8.53 8.61
C LEU A 17 8.77 -7.84 7.60
N ALA A 18 9.98 -7.46 8.02
CA ALA A 18 10.98 -6.85 7.14
C ALA A 18 11.37 -7.78 5.97
N ARG A 19 11.50 -9.09 6.24
CA ARG A 19 11.79 -10.10 5.20
C ARG A 19 10.63 -10.22 4.20
N GLU A 20 9.41 -10.30 4.70
CA GLU A 20 8.21 -10.45 3.86
C GLU A 20 7.94 -9.21 3.01
N PHE A 21 8.09 -8.02 3.59
CA PHE A 21 7.96 -6.76 2.87
C PHE A 21 9.02 -6.63 1.77
N SER A 22 10.24 -7.07 2.04
CA SER A 22 11.32 -7.10 1.03
C SER A 22 10.99 -8.06 -0.12
N ALA A 23 10.35 -9.19 0.17
CA ALA A 23 9.98 -10.20 -0.81
C ALA A 23 8.85 -9.75 -1.77
N CYS A 24 7.98 -8.82 -1.36
CA CYS A 24 6.92 -8.25 -2.20
C CYS A 24 7.19 -6.81 -2.64
N ARG A 25 8.43 -6.31 -2.48
CA ARG A 25 8.80 -4.92 -2.78
C ARG A 25 8.50 -4.52 -4.23
N ASP A 26 8.74 -5.40 -5.17
CA ASP A 26 8.48 -5.19 -6.60
C ASP A 26 6.98 -4.99 -6.90
N MET A 27 6.09 -5.78 -6.29
CA MET A 27 4.64 -5.56 -6.36
C MET A 27 4.24 -4.21 -5.79
N LEU A 28 4.78 -3.85 -4.62
CA LEU A 28 4.47 -2.58 -3.96
C LEU A 28 4.95 -1.38 -4.79
N VAL A 29 6.14 -1.47 -5.39
CA VAL A 29 6.66 -0.43 -6.30
C VAL A 29 5.82 -0.35 -7.57
N ALA A 30 5.42 -1.48 -8.14
CA ALA A 30 4.55 -1.52 -9.31
C ALA A 30 3.18 -0.91 -9.00
N LEU A 31 2.57 -1.24 -7.86
CA LEU A 31 1.29 -0.68 -7.43
C LEU A 31 1.39 0.76 -6.93
N GLY A 32 2.56 1.25 -6.51
CA GLY A 32 2.74 2.62 -5.97
C GLY A 32 2.64 3.75 -7.00
N ASN A 33 2.27 3.48 -8.25
CA ASN A 33 2.11 4.51 -9.29
C ASN A 33 0.65 4.59 -9.73
N GLU A 34 0.10 5.81 -9.69
CA GLU A 34 -1.30 6.09 -10.00
C GLU A 34 -1.72 5.62 -11.40
N ASN A 35 -0.93 5.91 -12.45
CA ASN A 35 -1.24 5.46 -13.81
C ASN A 35 -1.26 3.94 -13.96
N ARG A 36 -0.37 3.23 -13.25
CA ARG A 36 -0.38 1.76 -13.20
C ARG A 36 -1.61 1.24 -12.45
N GLN A 37 -2.03 1.90 -11.38
CA GLN A 37 -3.28 1.57 -10.69
C GLN A 37 -4.49 1.75 -11.61
N LEU A 38 -4.57 2.83 -12.39
CA LEU A 38 -5.65 3.05 -13.35
C LEU A 38 -5.73 1.94 -14.41
N ILE A 39 -4.58 1.55 -14.97
CA ILE A 39 -4.50 0.41 -15.90
C ILE A 39 -4.94 -0.88 -15.20
N PHE A 40 -4.48 -1.11 -13.97
CA PHE A 40 -4.79 -2.33 -13.24
C PHE A 40 -6.28 -2.42 -12.88
N VAL A 41 -6.91 -1.33 -12.46
CA VAL A 41 -8.36 -1.25 -12.24
C VAL A 41 -9.12 -1.57 -13.52
N ALA A 42 -8.72 -0.98 -14.67
CA ALA A 42 -9.32 -1.33 -15.95
C ALA A 42 -9.19 -2.84 -16.25
N LEU A 43 -8.05 -3.47 -15.98
CA LEU A 43 -7.90 -4.91 -16.17
C LEU A 43 -8.81 -5.75 -15.26
N LEU A 44 -9.11 -5.28 -14.04
CA LEU A 44 -10.03 -5.95 -13.11
C LEU A 44 -11.50 -5.83 -13.55
N GLU A 45 -11.89 -4.70 -14.14
CA GLU A 45 -13.24 -4.50 -14.69
C GLU A 45 -13.52 -5.35 -15.93
N TYR A 46 -12.48 -5.75 -16.67
CA TYR A 46 -12.57 -6.53 -17.90
C TYR A 46 -11.79 -7.86 -17.79
N PRO A 47 -12.34 -8.87 -17.08
CA PRO A 47 -11.63 -10.12 -16.80
C PRO A 47 -11.30 -10.95 -18.05
N GLY A 48 -11.99 -10.73 -19.18
CA GLY A 48 -11.70 -11.39 -20.46
C GLY A 48 -10.41 -10.91 -21.15
N GLY A 49 -9.77 -9.88 -20.61
CA GLY A 49 -8.56 -9.28 -21.14
C GLY A 49 -8.84 -8.15 -22.14
N VAL A 50 -7.91 -7.19 -22.19
CA VAL A 50 -8.04 -5.93 -22.93
C VAL A 50 -6.78 -5.69 -23.75
N ARG A 51 -6.94 -5.11 -24.93
CA ARG A 51 -5.80 -4.74 -25.79
C ARG A 51 -5.17 -3.43 -25.31
N VAL A 52 -3.88 -3.26 -25.59
CA VAL A 52 -3.12 -2.04 -25.21
C VAL A 52 -3.80 -0.75 -25.69
N GLY A 53 -4.29 -0.73 -26.93
CA GLY A 53 -4.94 0.46 -27.49
C GLY A 53 -6.25 0.83 -26.79
N ASP A 54 -6.97 -0.15 -26.24
CA ASP A 54 -8.21 0.08 -25.52
C ASP A 54 -7.91 0.46 -24.05
N LEU A 55 -6.89 -0.16 -23.43
CA LEU A 55 -6.36 0.26 -22.13
C LEU A 55 -5.85 1.70 -22.14
N ALA A 56 -5.15 2.11 -23.19
CA ALA A 56 -4.65 3.46 -23.34
C ALA A 56 -5.79 4.50 -23.30
N LYS A 57 -6.94 4.18 -23.91
CA LYS A 57 -8.13 5.04 -23.86
C LYS A 57 -8.76 5.05 -22.48
N LEU A 58 -8.94 3.89 -21.86
CA LEU A 58 -9.55 3.75 -20.52
C LEU A 58 -8.74 4.50 -19.46
N ALA A 59 -7.42 4.33 -19.46
CA ALA A 59 -6.51 5.00 -18.53
C ALA A 59 -6.15 6.44 -18.93
N ARG A 60 -6.60 6.92 -20.11
CA ARG A 60 -6.27 8.24 -20.68
C ARG A 60 -4.75 8.47 -20.82
N LEU A 61 -4.04 7.44 -21.26
CA LEU A 61 -2.59 7.44 -21.44
C LEU A 61 -2.23 7.28 -22.92
N SER A 62 -0.99 7.66 -23.25
CA SER A 62 -0.44 7.37 -24.57
C SER A 62 -0.16 5.87 -24.72
N HIS A 63 -0.16 5.38 -25.96
CA HIS A 63 0.16 3.98 -26.24
C HIS A 63 1.58 3.58 -25.78
N PRO A 64 2.64 4.39 -26.00
CA PRO A 64 3.98 4.07 -25.49
C PRO A 64 4.03 3.99 -23.96
N ALA A 65 3.35 4.91 -23.25
CA ALA A 65 3.29 4.89 -21.78
C ALA A 65 2.54 3.66 -21.27
N THR A 66 1.40 3.33 -21.89
CA THR A 66 0.59 2.15 -21.53
C THR A 66 1.38 0.86 -21.69
N SER A 67 2.10 0.70 -22.81
CA SER A 67 2.93 -0.49 -23.04
C SER A 67 4.07 -0.59 -22.01
N HIS A 68 4.69 0.54 -21.63
CA HIS A 68 5.72 0.55 -20.60
C HIS A 68 5.16 0.16 -19.24
N HIS A 69 4.01 0.71 -18.85
CA HIS A 69 3.33 0.36 -17.60
C HIS A 69 2.91 -1.11 -17.53
N LEU A 70 2.40 -1.67 -18.62
CA LEU A 70 2.04 -3.08 -18.70
C LEU A 70 3.26 -3.99 -18.52
N LYS A 71 4.41 -3.62 -19.08
CA LYS A 71 5.66 -4.35 -18.87
C LYS A 71 6.05 -4.37 -17.39
N VAL A 72 6.03 -3.23 -16.71
CA VAL A 72 6.35 -3.15 -15.27
C VAL A 72 5.38 -3.99 -14.42
N LEU A 73 4.08 -3.95 -14.74
CA LEU A 73 3.08 -4.75 -14.05
C LEU A 73 3.26 -6.25 -14.30
N GLN A 74 3.67 -6.62 -15.51
CA GLN A 74 3.98 -8.01 -15.86
C GLN A 74 5.24 -8.51 -15.15
N ASP A 75 6.30 -7.70 -15.12
CA ASP A 75 7.55 -8.02 -14.42
C ASP A 75 7.30 -8.24 -12.91
N ALA A 76 6.34 -7.52 -12.31
CA ALA A 76 5.92 -7.69 -10.93
C ALA A 76 4.99 -8.92 -10.70
N GLY A 77 4.57 -9.61 -11.77
CA GLY A 77 3.64 -10.75 -11.71
C GLY A 77 2.20 -10.37 -11.39
N LEU A 78 1.80 -9.13 -11.69
CA LEU A 78 0.43 -8.63 -11.47
C LEU A 78 -0.44 -8.75 -12.72
N VAL A 79 0.17 -8.78 -13.91
CA VAL A 79 -0.52 -8.81 -15.20
C VAL A 79 0.09 -9.90 -16.06
N ASP A 80 -0.77 -10.65 -16.74
CA ASP A 80 -0.38 -11.62 -17.76
C ASP A 80 -1.00 -11.23 -19.11
N HIS A 81 -0.57 -11.90 -20.17
CA HIS A 81 -1.16 -11.72 -21.49
C HIS A 81 -1.26 -13.03 -22.24
N TYR A 82 -2.20 -13.10 -23.17
CA TYR A 82 -2.33 -14.17 -24.14
C TYR A 82 -2.47 -13.59 -25.55
N GLN A 83 -2.20 -14.42 -26.55
CA GLN A 83 -2.33 -14.05 -27.95
C GLN A 83 -3.57 -14.68 -28.55
N GLN A 84 -4.32 -13.91 -29.34
CA GLN A 84 -5.41 -14.39 -30.16
C GLN A 84 -5.22 -13.86 -31.58
N GLY A 85 -4.78 -14.74 -32.48
CA GLY A 85 -4.32 -14.36 -33.81
C GLY A 85 -3.05 -13.49 -33.73
N THR A 86 -3.10 -12.29 -34.29
CA THR A 86 -2.01 -11.29 -34.24
C THR A 86 -2.17 -10.27 -33.11
N LYS A 87 -3.20 -10.43 -32.25
CA LYS A 87 -3.55 -9.47 -31.21
C LYS A 87 -3.17 -10.01 -29.84
N ASN A 88 -2.55 -9.16 -29.02
CA ASN A 88 -2.24 -9.44 -27.63
C ASN A 88 -3.32 -8.86 -26.71
N PHE A 89 -3.79 -9.69 -25.78
CA PHE A 89 -4.77 -9.33 -24.76
C PHE A 89 -4.13 -9.45 -23.38
N TYR A 90 -4.22 -8.39 -22.59
CA TYR A 90 -3.67 -8.31 -21.24
C TYR A 90 -4.78 -8.49 -20.21
N HIS A 91 -4.51 -9.18 -19.11
CA HIS A 91 -5.46 -9.39 -18.02
C HIS A 91 -4.76 -9.37 -16.66
N ALA A 92 -5.50 -9.15 -15.58
CA ALA A 92 -4.96 -9.31 -14.23
C ALA A 92 -4.51 -10.76 -14.01
N SER A 93 -3.35 -10.92 -13.38
CA SER A 93 -2.74 -12.23 -13.13
C SER A 93 -3.47 -12.98 -12.03
N ALA A 94 -3.75 -14.27 -12.27
CA ALA A 94 -4.34 -15.19 -11.30
C ALA A 94 -3.27 -15.93 -10.44
N ARG A 95 -2.06 -15.40 -10.38
CA ARG A 95 -0.92 -15.98 -9.66
C ARG A 95 -1.09 -15.90 -8.15
N LEU A 96 -1.60 -16.99 -7.56
CA LEU A 96 -1.86 -17.08 -6.12
C LEU A 96 -0.60 -16.85 -5.28
N ASP A 97 0.59 -17.26 -5.75
CA ASP A 97 1.86 -17.10 -5.03
C ASP A 97 2.15 -15.63 -4.68
N ARG A 98 1.88 -14.72 -5.62
CA ARG A 98 2.14 -13.28 -5.49
C ARG A 98 1.12 -12.61 -4.58
N TRP A 99 -0.16 -12.88 -4.80
CA TRP A 99 -1.22 -12.37 -3.94
C TRP A 99 -1.10 -12.88 -2.50
N ALA A 100 -0.71 -14.14 -2.33
CA ALA A 100 -0.45 -14.70 -1.00
C ALA A 100 0.75 -14.04 -0.30
N GLN A 101 1.80 -13.61 -1.03
CA GLN A 101 2.90 -12.83 -0.43
C GLN A 101 2.40 -11.50 0.13
N LEU A 102 1.57 -10.78 -0.63
CA LEU A 102 1.01 -9.50 -0.19
C LEU A 102 0.03 -9.68 0.99
N ALA A 103 -0.81 -10.72 0.96
CA ALA A 103 -1.73 -11.01 2.07
C ALA A 103 -0.99 -11.37 3.36
N ARG A 104 0.11 -12.14 3.26
CA ARG A 104 0.94 -12.52 4.42
C ARG A 104 1.52 -11.30 5.12
N VAL A 105 2.15 -10.38 4.38
CA VAL A 105 2.78 -9.20 4.99
C VAL A 105 1.74 -8.32 5.71
N SER A 106 0.55 -8.13 5.13
CA SER A 106 -0.53 -7.38 5.78
C SER A 106 -1.03 -8.07 7.04
N THR A 107 -1.22 -9.40 7.00
CA THR A 107 -1.65 -10.20 8.14
C THR A 107 -0.65 -10.14 9.29
N HIS A 108 0.64 -10.31 9.00
CA HIS A 108 1.70 -10.26 10.00
C HIS A 108 1.91 -8.84 10.55
N ALA A 109 1.73 -7.80 9.72
CA ALA A 109 1.75 -6.42 10.19
C ALA A 109 0.63 -6.16 11.21
N GLU A 110 -0.59 -6.61 10.92
CA GLU A 110 -1.73 -6.51 11.84
C GLU A 110 -1.46 -7.25 13.16
N GLN A 111 -0.98 -8.50 13.07
CA GLN A 111 -0.61 -9.31 14.23
C GLN A 111 0.47 -8.64 15.09
N PHE A 112 1.49 -8.06 14.45
CA PHE A 112 2.56 -7.34 15.14
C PHE A 112 2.01 -6.14 15.94
N VAL A 113 1.15 -5.32 15.32
CA VAL A 113 0.53 -4.17 16.00
C VAL A 113 -0.26 -4.62 17.22
N ARG A 114 -1.05 -5.69 17.11
CA ARG A 114 -1.81 -6.26 18.24
C ARG A 114 -0.89 -6.75 19.36
N LEU A 115 0.21 -7.44 19.01
CA LEU A 115 1.18 -7.94 19.98
C LEU A 115 1.84 -6.79 20.77
N VAL A 116 2.22 -5.71 20.09
CA VAL A 116 2.81 -4.54 20.76
C VAL A 116 1.80 -3.89 21.71
N GLN A 117 0.55 -3.70 21.28
CA GLN A 117 -0.51 -3.15 22.13
C GLN A 117 -0.76 -3.99 23.39
N GLU A 118 -0.70 -5.31 23.29
CA GLU A 118 -0.85 -6.20 24.44
C GLU A 118 0.33 -6.09 25.42
N LEU A 119 1.56 -5.99 24.90
CA LEU A 119 2.75 -5.79 25.74
C LEU A 119 2.70 -4.43 26.47
N ASP A 120 2.28 -3.37 25.78
CA ASP A 120 2.11 -2.05 26.37
C ASP A 120 1.03 -2.04 27.46
N ALA A 121 -0.12 -2.67 27.20
CA ALA A 121 -1.21 -2.77 28.19
C ALA A 121 -0.78 -3.52 29.47
N ARG A 122 0.02 -4.59 29.33
CA ARG A 122 0.59 -5.32 30.48
C ARG A 122 1.58 -4.48 31.28
N ALA A 123 2.39 -3.66 30.60
CA ALA A 123 3.34 -2.77 31.25
C ALA A 123 2.63 -1.70 32.11
N GLU A 124 1.50 -1.16 31.64
CA GLU A 124 0.71 -0.18 32.41
C GLU A 124 -0.05 -0.83 33.58
N ALA A 125 -0.62 -2.02 33.39
CA ALA A 125 -1.29 -2.76 34.49
C ALA A 125 -0.32 -3.08 35.65
N GLY A 126 0.95 -3.39 35.35
CA GLY A 126 1.99 -3.63 36.34
C GLY A 126 2.40 -2.38 37.13
N LYS A 127 2.25 -1.18 36.58
CA LYS A 127 2.56 0.09 37.26
C LYS A 127 1.48 0.50 38.26
N HIS A 128 0.21 0.27 37.94
CA HIS A 128 -0.92 0.60 38.83
C HIS A 128 -1.05 -0.33 40.04
N ALA A 129 -0.66 -1.60 39.91
CA ALA A 129 -0.74 -2.56 41.02
C ALA A 129 0.28 -2.28 42.16
N CYS A 130 1.37 -1.55 41.90
CA CYS A 130 2.40 -1.26 42.90
C CYS A 130 2.20 0.09 43.64
N SER A 131 1.25 0.93 43.21
CA SER A 131 0.98 2.23 43.86
C SER A 131 -0.12 2.19 44.94
N GLU A 132 -0.86 1.10 45.09
CA GLU A 132 -1.96 0.99 46.07
C GLU A 132 -1.60 0.25 47.38
N SER A 133 -0.37 -0.22 47.55
CA SER A 133 0.08 -0.88 48.79
C SER A 133 0.73 0.08 49.79
N GLY A 134 0.15 1.27 49.98
CA GLY A 134 0.76 2.36 50.75
C GLY A 134 -0.23 3.34 51.40
N SER A 135 -1.33 2.87 52.00
CA SER A 135 -2.01 3.55 53.13
C SER A 135 -3.05 2.63 53.75
N GLY A 136 -2.66 1.93 54.82
CA GLY A 136 -3.64 1.49 55.80
C GLY A 136 -4.08 2.68 56.66
N PRO A 137 -5.31 2.65 57.18
CA PRO A 137 -5.46 2.91 58.59
C PRO A 137 -6.12 1.71 59.29
N SER A 138 -5.51 1.33 60.41
CA SER A 138 -6.03 0.36 61.37
C SER A 138 -7.33 0.83 62.03
N PRO A 139 -8.14 -0.10 62.58
CA PRO A 139 -9.50 0.14 63.02
C PRO A 139 -9.56 0.62 64.48
N ALA A 140 -10.58 1.42 64.80
CA ALA A 140 -11.03 1.62 66.16
C ALA A 140 -12.58 1.60 66.20
N THR A 141 -13.08 0.82 67.14
CA THR A 141 -14.47 0.58 67.60
C THR A 141 -15.22 1.89 67.90
N ASP A 142 -16.55 2.02 67.85
CA ASP A 142 -17.52 1.33 68.71
C ASP A 142 -18.99 1.74 68.36
N SER A 143 -19.93 0.81 68.53
CA SER A 143 -21.37 0.93 68.90
C SER A 143 -22.41 1.84 68.19
N ARG A 144 -23.43 1.15 67.64
CA ARG A 144 -24.90 1.29 67.88
C ARG A 144 -25.69 2.49 67.31
N ALA A 145 -26.62 2.22 66.38
CA ALA A 145 -28.09 2.35 66.55
C ALA A 145 -28.86 2.31 65.20
N GLU A 146 -30.02 1.65 65.23
CA GLU A 146 -31.05 1.49 64.18
C GLU A 146 -31.63 2.81 63.63
N ALA A 147 -32.07 2.81 62.37
CA ALA A 147 -33.49 2.92 61.95
C ALA A 147 -33.66 3.48 60.51
N ASN A 148 -34.55 2.81 59.77
CA ASN A 148 -35.06 3.05 58.40
C ASN A 148 -36.04 4.26 58.35
N PRO A 149 -36.79 4.60 57.25
CA PRO A 149 -36.54 4.73 55.80
C PRO A 149 -36.79 6.17 55.24
N SER A 150 -36.58 6.34 53.92
CA SER A 150 -37.08 7.32 52.90
C SER A 150 -38.43 8.06 53.17
N PRO A 151 -38.88 9.11 52.40
CA PRO A 151 -38.48 9.56 51.05
C PRO A 151 -38.59 11.10 50.71
N ALA A 152 -38.38 11.42 49.42
CA ALA A 152 -38.96 12.52 48.61
C ALA A 152 -38.30 13.91 48.55
N ALA A 153 -37.91 14.33 47.33
CA ALA A 153 -38.35 15.55 46.62
C ALA A 153 -37.39 15.88 45.45
N GLY A 154 -37.95 16.26 44.30
CA GLY A 154 -37.24 16.52 43.04
C GLY A 154 -36.66 17.94 42.87
N PRO A 155 -36.80 18.58 41.70
CA PRO A 155 -35.68 18.89 40.82
C PRO A 155 -35.36 20.40 40.71
N SER A 156 -34.13 20.78 40.33
CA SER A 156 -33.84 22.10 39.73
C SER A 156 -32.47 22.18 39.03
N THR A 157 -32.55 22.34 37.71
CA THR A 157 -31.84 23.30 36.83
C THR A 157 -30.63 24.11 37.34
N ALA A 158 -29.51 24.03 36.61
CA ALA A 158 -28.63 25.15 36.16
C ALA A 158 -27.53 24.55 35.25
N THR A 159 -27.46 24.80 33.95
CA THR A 159 -26.90 25.99 33.27
C THR A 159 -25.49 26.38 33.73
N ARG A 160 -24.42 25.97 33.01
CA ARG A 160 -23.65 26.86 32.10
C ARG A 160 -22.41 26.18 31.50
N SER A 161 -22.28 26.37 30.19
CA SER A 161 -21.11 26.79 29.39
C SER A 161 -19.67 26.32 29.69
N ALA A 162 -19.08 25.84 28.58
CA ALA A 162 -17.79 26.26 27.99
C ALA A 162 -16.49 25.56 28.43
N ALA A 163 -15.86 24.88 27.45
CA ALA A 163 -14.49 25.14 26.97
C ALA A 163 -14.10 24.02 25.98
N LYS A 164 -14.06 24.34 24.68
CA LYS A 164 -12.85 24.57 23.86
C LYS A 164 -12.08 23.30 23.45
N SER A 165 -12.25 22.96 22.17
CA SER A 165 -11.36 22.15 21.34
C SER A 165 -9.98 22.83 21.16
N PRO A 166 -8.97 22.04 20.76
CA PRO A 166 -7.98 22.50 19.76
C PRO A 166 -7.88 21.48 18.61
N THR A 167 -8.30 21.81 17.39
CA THR A 167 -7.50 22.39 16.26
C THR A 167 -6.23 21.62 15.88
N SER A 168 -6.38 20.86 14.78
CA SER A 168 -5.58 20.83 13.55
C SER A 168 -4.13 21.32 13.60
N ALA A 169 -3.19 20.41 13.35
CA ALA A 169 -1.83 20.74 12.90
C ALA A 169 -1.76 20.65 11.37
N THR A 170 -1.78 21.82 10.73
CA THR A 170 -1.43 22.03 9.32
C THR A 170 0.10 22.16 9.24
N PHE A 171 0.76 21.37 8.40
CA PHE A 171 2.15 21.61 8.00
C PHE A 171 2.16 22.02 6.53
N ALA A 172 2.51 23.29 6.28
CA ALA A 172 2.74 23.82 4.95
C ALA A 172 4.13 24.45 4.85
N ALA A 173 4.84 24.03 3.80
CA ALA A 173 5.78 24.76 2.96
C ALA A 173 7.01 25.47 3.57
N THR A 174 8.18 25.09 3.05
CA THR A 174 9.18 26.09 2.65
C THR A 174 9.82 25.64 1.34
N GLY A 175 9.43 26.32 0.25
CA GLY A 175 10.20 26.33 -0.98
C GLY A 175 11.34 27.34 -0.86
N SER A 176 12.44 27.07 -1.54
CA SER A 176 13.46 28.08 -1.81
C SER A 176 13.85 27.95 -3.28
N SER A 177 13.53 29.00 -4.04
CA SER A 177 13.95 29.22 -5.41
C SER A 177 15.06 30.27 -5.38
N SER A 178 16.15 30.06 -6.10
CA SER A 178 17.01 31.17 -6.55
C SER A 178 17.66 30.86 -7.90
N ALA A 179 17.44 31.81 -8.81
CA ALA A 179 17.99 32.01 -10.16
C ALA A 179 19.50 31.72 -10.29
N GLY A 180 19.99 31.21 -11.43
CA GLY A 180 20.36 32.00 -12.63
C GLY A 180 21.86 31.76 -12.89
N SER A 181 22.33 31.30 -14.04
CA SER A 181 22.65 32.18 -15.18
C SER A 181 23.02 31.39 -16.44
N SER A 182 22.68 32.01 -17.56
CA SER A 182 22.99 31.74 -18.97
C SER A 182 24.48 31.84 -19.35
N SER A 183 24.92 31.05 -20.34
CA SER A 183 26.04 31.33 -21.28
C SER A 183 25.97 30.31 -22.45
N THR A 184 25.38 30.65 -23.60
CA THR A 184 25.99 31.20 -24.84
C THR A 184 26.76 30.20 -25.72
N ALA A 185 26.22 30.02 -26.93
CA ALA A 185 26.89 29.92 -28.24
C ALA A 185 27.90 28.78 -28.54
N GLY A 186 27.53 27.97 -29.53
CA GLY A 186 28.44 27.10 -30.29
C GLY A 186 27.77 26.62 -31.57
N LEU A 187 28.27 27.13 -32.71
CA LEU A 187 27.72 27.12 -34.06
C LEU A 187 28.20 25.89 -34.88
N SER A 188 27.53 25.62 -36.01
CA SER A 188 28.04 24.95 -37.23
C SER A 188 28.16 23.41 -37.24
N THR A 189 27.88 22.65 -38.32
CA THR A 189 27.47 22.91 -39.71
C THR A 189 27.13 21.58 -40.41
N ALA A 190 26.25 21.66 -41.42
CA ALA A 190 26.27 20.92 -42.70
C ALA A 190 25.93 19.41 -42.76
N GLY A 191 24.74 19.12 -43.32
CA GLY A 191 24.64 18.64 -44.71
C GLY A 191 24.52 17.13 -44.99
N PRO A 192 23.97 16.72 -46.16
CA PRO A 192 23.03 15.58 -46.26
C PRO A 192 23.39 14.45 -47.27
N SER A 193 22.82 13.25 -47.06
CA SER A 193 22.37 12.21 -48.06
C SER A 193 23.40 11.63 -49.09
N PRO A 194 23.09 10.65 -49.98
CA PRO A 194 21.98 9.66 -50.08
C PRO A 194 22.41 8.21 -50.52
N ALA A 195 21.40 7.34 -50.75
CA ALA A 195 21.31 6.23 -51.74
C ALA A 195 22.15 4.95 -51.51
N ALA A 196 21.80 3.73 -51.96
CA ALA A 196 20.64 3.06 -52.56
C ALA A 196 21.00 1.55 -52.61
N GLY A 197 20.02 0.64 -52.74
CA GLY A 197 20.33 -0.76 -53.06
C GLY A 197 19.19 -1.76 -52.81
N SER A 198 18.35 -1.94 -53.82
CA SER A 198 17.24 -2.90 -53.87
C SER A 198 17.67 -4.30 -54.34
N SER A 199 16.80 -5.29 -54.03
CA SER A 199 16.48 -6.52 -54.81
C SER A 199 17.16 -7.85 -54.39
N PRO A 200 16.69 -9.02 -54.87
CA PRO A 200 15.42 -9.67 -54.49
C PRO A 200 15.59 -11.16 -54.14
N SER A 201 14.54 -11.78 -53.59
CA SER A 201 14.41 -13.24 -53.41
C SER A 201 14.03 -13.94 -54.73
N PRO A 202 14.52 -15.17 -55.01
CA PRO A 202 14.05 -15.97 -56.14
C PRO A 202 12.88 -16.91 -55.77
N HIS A 203 11.90 -16.95 -56.68
CA HIS A 203 10.88 -17.99 -56.80
C HIS A 203 11.49 -19.30 -57.35
N SER A 204 11.05 -20.45 -56.82
CA SER A 204 10.88 -21.74 -57.52
C SER A 204 9.97 -22.60 -56.63
N ALA A 205 8.68 -22.77 -56.95
CA ALA A 205 8.13 -23.79 -57.86
C ALA A 205 8.18 -25.21 -57.28
N ILE A 206 7.01 -25.78 -56.96
CA ILE A 206 6.56 -27.20 -57.02
C ILE A 206 5.12 -27.18 -56.46
N SER A 207 4.06 -27.19 -57.28
CA SER A 207 3.46 -28.32 -58.02
C SER A 207 2.72 -29.33 -57.12
N ARG A 208 1.37 -29.26 -57.20
CA ARG A 208 0.33 -30.30 -57.10
C ARG A 208 0.64 -31.60 -56.33
N LYS A 209 -0.26 -32.02 -55.44
CA LYS A 209 -1.39 -32.95 -55.71
C LYS A 209 -2.15 -33.30 -54.42
N GLU A 210 -3.48 -33.24 -54.48
CA GLU A 210 -4.43 -33.70 -53.45
C GLU A 210 -4.67 -35.23 -53.57
N PRO A 211 -5.56 -35.88 -52.77
CA PRO A 211 -5.21 -37.00 -51.90
C PRO A 211 -5.76 -38.36 -52.39
N ALA A 212 -5.38 -39.42 -51.68
CA ALA A 212 -6.13 -40.66 -51.54
C ALA A 212 -5.86 -41.23 -50.14
#